data_AF-A0A9D3AVS0-F1
#
_entry.id   AF-A0A9D3AVS0-F1
#
_cell.length_a   1.000
_cell.length_b   1.000
_cell.length_c   1.000
_cell.angle_alpha   90.00
_cell.angle_beta   90.00
_cell.angle_gamma   90.00
#
_symmetry.space_group_name_H-M   'P 1'
#
loop_
_entity.id
_entity.type
_entity.pdbx_description
1 polymer ?
#
loop_
_entity_poly.entity_id
_entity_poly.type
_entity_poly.pdbx_seq_one_letter_code
_entity_poly.pdbx_strand_id
1 'polypeptide(L)'
;MMVVYVATAGVHDNEMAERVKQHRLRRPASCCTVEETHILAGVLLSLPTGAVVLIDCLTLWMSNLLLDDNFPGSDRIRRKKKII
;
A
#
# COMPACT_ATOMS: atom_id res chain seq x y z
N MET A 1 16.50 -15.81 -1.71
CA MET A 1 15.32 -15.17 -2.32
C MET A 1 14.65 -14.32 -1.26
N MET A 2 14.54 -13.00 -1.45
CA MET A 2 13.88 -12.10 -0.49
C MET A 2 12.39 -12.06 -0.80
N VAL A 3 11.53 -12.20 0.21
CA VAL A 3 10.08 -12.04 0.07
C VAL A 3 9.63 -10.83 0.88
N VAL A 4 8.96 -9.89 0.23
CA VAL A 4 8.53 -8.62 0.82
C VAL A 4 7.03 -8.47 0.74
N TYR A 5 6.38 -8.24 1.88
CA TYR A 5 4.99 -7.81 1.96
C TYR A 5 4.94 -6.29 2.02
N VAL A 6 4.25 -5.67 1.07
CA VAL A 6 3.97 -4.24 1.11
C VAL A 6 2.52 -4.06 1.52
N ALA A 7 2.32 -3.68 2.78
CA ALA A 7 1.01 -3.41 3.35
C ALA A 7 0.61 -1.96 3.04
N THR A 8 -0.54 -1.80 2.37
CA THR A 8 -0.99 -0.50 1.86
C THR A 8 -2.19 0.06 2.64
N ALA A 9 -2.58 -0.62 3.72
CA ALA A 9 -3.70 -0.23 4.54
C ALA A 9 -3.38 0.98 5.41
N GLY A 10 -4.15 2.07 5.24
CA GLY A 10 -4.25 3.12 6.25
C GLY A 10 -5.16 2.63 7.39
N VAL A 11 -4.62 2.52 8.60
CA VAL A 11 -5.39 2.10 9.77
C VAL A 11 -5.89 3.35 10.50
N HIS A 12 -7.16 3.68 10.27
CA HIS A 12 -7.80 4.88 10.84
C HIS A 12 -8.89 4.54 11.87
N ASP A 13 -9.30 3.28 11.95
CA ASP A 13 -10.31 2.79 12.86
C ASP A 13 -9.99 1.38 13.39
N ASN A 14 -10.71 0.98 14.44
CA ASN A 14 -10.50 -0.30 15.12
C ASN A 14 -10.93 -1.52 14.30
N GLU A 15 -11.89 -1.37 13.39
CA GLU A 15 -12.33 -2.46 12.53
C GLU A 15 -11.22 -2.82 11.53
N MET A 16 -10.65 -1.80 10.88
CA MET A 16 -9.51 -1.95 9.99
C MET A 16 -8.29 -2.48 10.73
N ALA A 17 -8.04 -2.04 11.96
CA ALA A 17 -6.94 -2.55 12.78
C ALA A 17 -7.05 -4.07 13.00
N GLU A 18 -8.23 -4.58 13.35
CA GLU A 18 -8.44 -6.01 13.53
C GLU A 18 -8.31 -6.77 12.19
N ARG A 19 -8.83 -6.21 11.09
CA ARG A 19 -8.66 -6.81 9.76
C ARG A 19 -7.18 -6.92 9.38
N VAL A 20 -6.40 -5.86 9.59
CA VAL A 20 -4.95 -5.87 9.33
C VAL A 20 -4.23 -6.89 10.21
N LYS A 21 -4.60 -7.01 11.48
CA LYS A 21 -4.04 -8.03 12.39
C LYS A 21 -4.25 -9.43 11.83
N GLN A 22 -5.44 -9.76 11.35
CA GLN A 22 -5.72 -11.06 10.72
C GLN A 22 -4.89 -11.27 9.44
N HIS A 23 -4.66 -10.23 8.64
CA HIS A 23 -3.79 -10.33 7.46
C HIS A 23 -2.33 -10.56 7.85
N ARG A 24 -1.84 -9.92 8.91
CA ARG A 24 -0.48 -10.12 9.44
C ARG A 24 -0.24 -11.54 9.91
N LEU A 25 -1.23 -12.19 10.52
CA LEU A 25 -1.11 -13.59 10.99
C LEU A 25 -0.92 -14.60 9.84
N ARG A 26 -1.33 -14.25 8.61
CA ARG A 26 -1.15 -15.11 7.43
C ARG A 26 0.24 -14.96 6.79
N ARG A 27 1.06 -14.02 7.25
CA ARG A 27 2.37 -13.73 6.66
C ARG A 27 3.40 -14.74 7.20
N PRO A 28 4.21 -15.37 6.33
CA PRO A 28 5.32 -16.19 6.79
C PRO A 28 6.30 -15.35 7.63
N ALA A 29 6.79 -15.90 8.74
CA ALA A 29 7.69 -15.19 9.66
C ALA A 29 9.03 -14.76 9.00
N SER A 30 9.41 -15.39 7.89
CA SER A 30 10.62 -15.07 7.13
C SER A 30 10.47 -13.89 6.17
N CYS A 31 9.26 -13.33 6.02
CA CYS A 31 9.02 -12.23 5.09
C CYS A 31 9.27 -10.86 5.74
N CYS A 32 9.95 -9.98 5.00
CA CYS A 32 10.05 -8.58 5.40
C CYS A 32 8.70 -7.89 5.13
N THR A 33 8.25 -7.04 6.04
CA THR A 33 7.05 -6.21 5.85
C THR A 33 7.45 -4.75 5.73
N VAL A 34 6.89 -4.06 4.75
CA VAL A 34 6.95 -2.61 4.57
C VAL A 34 5.51 -2.08 4.60
N GLU A 35 5.26 -1.04 5.37
CA GLU A 35 3.98 -0.34 5.38
C GLU A 35 4.10 0.91 4.52
N GLU A 36 3.38 0.97 3.41
CA GLU A 36 3.42 2.09 2.46
C GLU A 36 2.05 2.30 1.82
N THR A 37 1.42 3.43 2.13
CA THR A 37 0.03 3.72 1.75
C THR A 37 -0.10 4.50 0.44
N HIS A 38 0.97 5.16 -0.04
CA HIS A 38 0.92 6.08 -1.18
C HIS A 38 2.08 5.87 -2.19
N ILE A 39 3.33 5.89 -1.73
CA ILE A 39 4.56 5.87 -2.54
C ILE A 39 5.01 4.43 -2.86
N LEU A 40 4.08 3.59 -3.28
CA LEU A 40 4.33 2.17 -3.58
C LEU A 40 5.46 1.99 -4.60
N ALA A 41 5.50 2.81 -5.64
CA ALA A 41 6.56 2.74 -6.66
C ALA A 41 7.96 2.99 -6.08
N GLY A 42 8.09 3.88 -5.09
CA GLY A 42 9.37 4.14 -4.43
C GLY A 42 9.85 2.93 -3.63
N VAL A 43 8.94 2.22 -2.97
CA VAL A 43 9.25 0.96 -2.30
C VAL A 43 9.69 -0.09 -3.31
N LEU A 44 8.96 -0.27 -4.41
CA LEU A 44 9.32 -1.28 -5.41
C LEU A 44 10.70 -1.02 -6.03
N LEU A 45 11.07 0.24 -6.24
CA LEU A 45 12.36 0.64 -6.81
C LEU A 45 13.53 0.49 -5.82
N SER A 46 13.29 0.49 -4.51
CA SER A 46 14.33 0.32 -3.49
C SER A 46 14.66 -1.14 -3.20
N LEU A 47 13.85 -2.08 -3.69
CA LEU A 47 14.05 -3.50 -3.46
C LEU A 47 15.17 -4.08 -4.34
N PRO A 48 15.93 -5.06 -3.83
CA PRO A 48 16.97 -5.71 -4.61
C PRO A 48 16.38 -6.51 -5.77
N THR A 49 17.15 -6.63 -6.86
CA THR A 49 16.77 -7.46 -8.01
C THR A 49 16.51 -8.91 -7.56
N GLY A 50 15.42 -9.48 -8.06
CA GLY A 50 15.00 -10.85 -7.69
C GLY A 50 14.23 -10.95 -6.38
N ALA A 51 13.87 -9.84 -5.73
CA ALA A 51 12.89 -9.85 -4.66
C ALA A 51 11.50 -10.27 -5.18
N VAL A 52 10.80 -11.10 -4.42
CA VAL A 52 9.39 -11.44 -4.64
C VAL A 52 8.55 -10.51 -3.76
N VAL A 53 7.60 -9.80 -4.38
CA VAL A 53 6.79 -8.80 -3.67
C VAL A 53 5.33 -9.20 -3.67
N LEU A 54 4.71 -9.18 -2.50
CA LEU A 54 3.27 -9.28 -2.34
C LEU A 54 2.70 -7.95 -1.84
N ILE A 55 1.74 -7.41 -2.56
CA ILE A 55 1.05 -6.16 -2.22
C ILE A 55 -0.28 -6.49 -1.54
N ASP A 56 -0.48 -5.95 -0.34
CA ASP A 56 -1.63 -6.23 0.53
C ASP A 56 -2.28 -4.91 1.00
N CYS A 57 -3.23 -4.31 0.27
CA CYS A 57 -3.78 -4.72 -1.02
C CYS A 57 -3.85 -3.56 -2.03
N LEU A 58 -3.85 -3.88 -3.33
CA LEU A 58 -3.79 -2.86 -4.39
C LEU A 58 -5.02 -1.94 -4.40
N THR A 59 -6.21 -2.47 -4.11
CA THR A 59 -7.44 -1.67 -4.07
C THR A 59 -7.40 -0.62 -2.98
N LEU A 60 -6.85 -0.95 -1.80
CA LEU A 60 -6.75 0.00 -0.70
C LEU A 60 -5.71 1.09 -0.98
N TRP A 61 -4.59 0.73 -1.62
CA TRP A 61 -3.64 1.70 -2.14
C TRP A 61 -4.30 2.68 -3.12
N MET A 62 -5.10 2.18 -4.07
CA MET A 62 -5.86 3.04 -4.99
C MET A 62 -6.84 3.94 -4.25
N SER A 63 -7.56 3.43 -3.25
CA SER A 63 -8.47 4.24 -2.42
C SER A 63 -7.73 5.36 -1.70
N ASN A 64 -6.57 5.09 -1.10
CA ASN A 64 -5.74 6.12 -0.46
C ASN A 64 -5.40 7.24 -1.46
N LEU A 65 -4.93 6.88 -2.65
CA LEU A 65 -4.59 7.85 -3.70
C LEU A 65 -5.77 8.69 -4.20
N LEU A 66 -6.98 8.12 -4.20
CA LEU A 66 -8.18 8.78 -4.71
C LEU A 66 -8.90 9.64 -3.66
N LEU A 67 -8.77 9.28 -2.38
CA LEU A 67 -9.58 9.83 -1.30
C LEU A 67 -8.77 10.67 -0.31
N ASP A 68 -7.45 10.49 -0.21
CA ASP A 68 -6.61 11.31 0.66
C ASP A 68 -6.25 12.62 -0.06
N ASP A 69 -7.06 13.65 0.16
CA ASP A 69 -6.83 14.99 -0.40
C ASP A 69 -5.58 15.67 0.19
N ASN A 70 -5.06 15.20 1.33
CA ASN A 70 -3.83 15.75 1.93
C ASN A 70 -2.56 15.18 1.30
N PHE A 71 -2.66 14.08 0.55
CA PHE A 71 -1.51 13.54 -0.16
C PHE A 71 -1.16 14.46 -1.34
N PRO A 72 0.07 15.02 -1.45
CA PRO A 72 0.44 15.99 -2.49
C PRO A 72 0.25 15.50 -3.94
N GLY A 73 0.15 14.18 -4.15
CA GLY A 73 -0.16 13.59 -5.46
C GLY A 73 -1.64 13.59 -5.86
N SER A 74 -2.56 13.88 -4.95
CA SER A 74 -4.02 13.83 -5.13
C SER A 74 -4.51 14.79 -6.25
N ASP A 75 -3.92 15.98 -6.32
CA ASP A 75 -4.20 17.00 -7.34
C ASP A 75 -3.96 16.53 -8.77
N ARG A 76 -2.95 15.67 -8.98
CA ARG A 76 -2.60 15.15 -10.31
C ARG A 76 -3.61 14.13 -10.81
N ILE A 77 -4.24 13.39 -9.90
CA ILE A 77 -5.22 12.35 -10.21
C ILE A 77 -6.58 12.99 -10.54
N ARG A 78 -6.99 14.03 -9.81
CA ARG A 78 -8.28 14.72 -10.02
C ARG A 78 -8.33 15.60 -11.28
N ARG A 79 -7.23 16.19 -11.74
CA ARG A 79 -7.21 17.03 -12.96
C ARG A 79 -7.65 16.31 -14.24
N LYS A 80 -7.59 14.97 -14.28
CA LYS A 80 -8.11 14.18 -15.41
C LYS A 80 -9.65 14.04 -15.44
N LYS A 81 -10.36 14.39 -14.36
CA LYS A 81 -11.84 14.30 -14.28
C LYS A 81 -12.58 15.56 -14.75
N LYS A 82 -11.88 16.67 -15.02
CA LYS A 82 -12.52 17.97 -15.37
C LYS A 82 -12.68 18.20 -16.88
N ILE A 83 -12.67 17.13 -17.68
CA ILE A 83 -12.90 17.18 -19.13
C ILE A 83 -14.04 16.21 -19.46
N ILE A 84 -15.26 16.51 -19.01
CA ILE A 84 -16.52 16.19 -19.69
C ILE A 84 -17.52 17.28 -19.28
#